data_AF-A0A1A8NVY3-F1
#
_entry.id   AF-A0A1A8NVY3-F1
#
_cell.length_a   1.000
_cell.length_b   1.000
_cell.length_c   1.000
_cell.angle_alpha   90.00
_cell.angle_beta   90.00
_cell.angle_gamma   90.00
#
_symmetry.space_group_name_H-M   'P 1'
#
loop_
_entity.id
_entity.type
_entity.pdbx_description
1 polymer ?
#
loop_
_entity_poly.entity_id
_entity_poly.type
_entity_poly.pdbx_seq_one_letter_code
_entity_poly.pdbx_strand_id
1 'polypeptide(L)'
;MKMNVPMLPLSQPNAVGLILAHGSVGDAESALSPDVYVSDDGGYSWLLALRGPHHYAILDSGGLLVAVEHSNSPVNQIKFSTDEGQCWHSYNFTNDPLHFSGMDSEPGSRSMNVSVWGYRGDFSKWVVITIDFRKLFSRDCDEGDYVEWLAHSADPSGSNDGCVLGYKETFLRLRKDSVCWKGRDFAVSKKLFSCPCTLADYHCDFGYHRPENSSECVEQEDMKGRALEFCLNGTTELLQTSGYRKIPGNRCEGGFQPERTETDLRRMCIGSALLPKSLTEHSSTNAVVIAMVIIGILLMSAVAGVWLVKKYVCGGRFLVHRYSVMRENVEANNIEGVDDVDSQYTETEKAQFNEDSDQ
;
A
#
# COMPACT_ATOMS: atom_id res chain seq x y z
N MET A 1 8.78 32.11 -13.19
CA MET A 1 8.21 33.20 -12.38
C MET A 1 7.88 32.62 -11.01
N LYS A 2 8.34 33.19 -9.90
CA LYS A 2 8.02 32.66 -8.55
C LYS A 2 6.73 33.32 -8.10
N MET A 3 5.69 32.53 -7.83
CA MET A 3 4.38 33.05 -7.41
C MET A 3 4.48 33.69 -6.03
N ASN A 4 3.73 34.77 -5.79
CA ASN A 4 3.77 35.54 -4.55
C ASN A 4 2.89 34.92 -3.45
N VAL A 5 3.18 33.66 -3.12
CA VAL A 5 2.45 32.82 -2.16
C VAL A 5 3.27 32.73 -0.87
N PRO A 6 2.89 33.47 0.20
CA PRO A 6 3.67 33.51 1.44
C PRO A 6 3.51 32.28 2.33
N MET A 7 2.39 31.56 2.25
CA MET A 7 2.10 30.37 3.05
C MET A 7 1.42 29.29 2.19
N LEU A 8 1.47 28.05 2.66
CA LEU A 8 0.69 26.94 2.09
C LEU A 8 -0.73 26.94 2.70
N PRO A 9 -1.68 26.17 2.12
CA PRO A 9 -3.00 25.99 2.71
C PRO A 9 -2.93 25.49 4.16
N LEU A 10 -3.76 26.09 5.03
CA LEU A 10 -3.80 25.83 6.46
C LEU A 10 -5.18 25.30 6.86
N SER A 11 -5.18 24.15 7.52
CA SER A 11 -6.32 23.62 8.27
C SER A 11 -5.84 23.04 9.61
N GLN A 12 -6.74 22.83 10.57
CA GLN A 12 -6.42 22.28 11.88
C GLN A 12 -7.53 21.33 12.35
N PRO A 13 -7.22 20.17 12.96
CA PRO A 13 -8.20 19.13 13.26
C PRO A 13 -9.22 19.52 14.35
N ASN A 14 -8.91 20.53 15.17
CA ASN A 14 -9.81 21.15 16.14
C ASN A 14 -10.66 22.30 15.54
N ALA A 15 -10.32 22.80 14.35
CA ALA A 15 -11.04 23.84 13.63
C ALA A 15 -11.87 23.18 12.50
N VAL A 16 -12.95 22.48 12.88
CA VAL A 16 -13.74 21.63 11.97
C VAL A 16 -14.25 22.41 10.77
N GLY A 17 -13.96 21.91 9.56
CA GLY A 17 -14.38 22.50 8.29
C GLY A 17 -13.48 23.63 7.78
N LEU A 18 -12.68 24.27 8.64
CA LEU A 18 -11.89 25.44 8.29
C LEU A 18 -10.64 25.10 7.47
N ILE A 19 -10.55 25.69 6.27
CA ILE A 19 -9.38 25.70 5.40
C ILE A 19 -9.13 27.14 4.93
N LEU A 20 -7.91 27.65 5.11
CA LEU A 20 -7.44 28.91 4.55
C LEU A 20 -6.42 28.61 3.43
N ALA A 21 -6.54 29.27 2.28
CA ALA A 21 -5.62 29.07 1.16
C ALA A 21 -5.42 30.35 0.33
N HIS A 22 -4.23 30.52 -0.24
CA HIS A 22 -4.03 31.44 -1.37
C HIS A 22 -4.56 30.81 -2.66
N GLY A 23 -5.21 31.59 -3.52
CA GLY A 23 -5.74 31.09 -4.79
C GLY A 23 -6.13 32.17 -5.79
N SER A 24 -6.67 31.73 -6.93
CA SER A 24 -7.23 32.56 -8.00
C SER A 24 -8.43 31.88 -8.66
N VAL A 25 -9.46 32.64 -9.03
CA VAL A 25 -10.66 32.11 -9.71
C VAL A 25 -10.46 32.12 -11.23
N GLY A 26 -10.52 30.94 -11.86
CA GLY A 26 -10.41 30.75 -13.30
C GLY A 26 -10.20 29.27 -13.66
N ASP A 27 -10.08 28.96 -14.95
CA ASP A 27 -9.96 27.58 -15.45
C ASP A 27 -8.57 26.93 -15.19
N ALA A 28 -7.59 27.72 -14.75
CA ALA A 28 -6.22 27.30 -14.48
C ALA A 28 -5.51 28.26 -13.51
N GLU A 29 -4.41 27.79 -12.90
CA GLU A 29 -3.56 28.57 -11.99
C GLU A 29 -3.06 29.88 -12.60
N SER A 30 -3.32 31.00 -11.91
CA SER A 30 -2.95 32.32 -12.39
C SER A 30 -1.54 32.75 -11.97
N ALA A 31 -0.82 33.41 -12.88
CA ALA A 31 0.46 34.06 -12.58
C ALA A 31 0.30 35.44 -11.89
N LEU A 32 -0.93 35.88 -11.60
CA LEU A 32 -1.23 37.10 -10.86
C LEU A 32 -0.91 36.94 -9.35
N SER A 33 -0.98 38.04 -8.61
CA SER A 33 -0.91 37.95 -7.14
C SER A 33 -2.18 37.28 -6.61
N PRO A 34 -2.08 36.26 -5.75
CA PRO A 34 -3.24 35.55 -5.24
C PRO A 34 -3.96 36.36 -4.16
N ASP A 35 -5.26 36.09 -4.01
CA ASP A 35 -6.06 36.47 -2.85
C ASP A 35 -6.11 35.31 -1.83
N VAL A 36 -6.58 35.56 -0.62
CA VAL A 36 -6.84 34.52 0.39
C VAL A 36 -8.32 34.16 0.41
N TYR A 37 -8.60 32.87 0.25
CA TYR A 37 -9.91 32.26 0.33
C TYR A 37 -10.02 31.43 1.62
N VAL A 38 -11.23 31.35 2.15
CA VAL A 38 -11.58 30.48 3.27
C VAL A 38 -12.71 29.54 2.84
N SER A 39 -12.59 28.27 3.21
CA SER A 39 -13.71 27.34 3.26
C SER A 39 -14.00 27.05 4.73
N ASP A 40 -15.28 26.94 5.08
CA ASP A 40 -15.75 26.54 6.40
C ASP A 40 -16.43 25.16 6.38
N ASP A 41 -16.50 24.46 5.25
CA ASP A 41 -17.21 23.18 5.10
C ASP A 41 -16.29 22.01 4.70
N GLY A 42 -14.98 22.23 4.66
CA GLY A 42 -13.98 21.24 4.25
C GLY A 42 -13.61 21.30 2.76
N GLY A 43 -14.03 22.33 2.05
CA GLY A 43 -13.59 22.64 0.67
C GLY A 43 -14.68 22.51 -0.39
N TYR A 44 -15.94 22.32 -0.02
CA TYR A 44 -17.08 22.27 -0.93
C TYR A 44 -17.48 23.68 -1.40
N SER A 45 -17.49 24.65 -0.49
CA SER A 45 -17.70 26.07 -0.80
C SER A 45 -16.56 26.93 -0.25
N TRP A 46 -16.36 28.08 -0.89
CA TRP A 46 -15.25 28.99 -0.63
C TRP A 46 -15.71 30.45 -0.71
N LEU A 47 -15.21 31.28 0.20
CA LEU A 47 -15.42 32.72 0.23
C LEU A 47 -14.07 33.47 0.07
N LEU A 48 -14.10 34.60 -0.62
CA LEU A 48 -12.96 35.53 -0.71
C LEU A 48 -12.85 36.30 0.62
N ALA A 49 -11.87 35.92 1.45
CA ALA A 49 -11.73 36.46 2.80
C ALA A 49 -10.86 37.73 2.83
N LEU A 50 -9.70 37.72 2.17
CA LEU A 50 -8.78 38.85 2.13
C LEU A 50 -8.21 39.03 0.72
N ARG A 51 -8.21 40.27 0.23
CA ARG A 51 -7.58 40.62 -1.05
C ARG A 51 -6.08 40.75 -0.90
N GLY A 52 -5.33 40.18 -1.84
CA GLY A 52 -3.88 40.10 -1.82
C GLY A 52 -3.32 39.07 -0.81
N PRO A 53 -2.03 38.74 -0.93
CA PRO A 53 -1.40 37.70 -0.14
C PRO A 53 -1.25 38.13 1.33
N HIS A 54 -1.67 37.25 2.24
CA HIS A 54 -1.47 37.42 3.69
C HIS A 54 -0.76 36.20 4.27
N HIS A 55 -0.04 36.40 5.37
CA HIS A 55 0.27 35.34 6.34
C HIS A 55 -0.95 35.20 7.26
N TYR A 56 -1.36 33.97 7.60
CA TYR A 56 -2.55 33.70 8.41
C TYR A 56 -2.32 32.58 9.45
N ALA A 57 -3.06 32.63 10.55
CA ALA A 57 -3.06 31.59 11.57
C ALA A 57 -4.47 31.36 12.15
N ILE A 58 -4.73 30.11 12.54
CA ILE A 58 -5.92 29.70 13.28
C ILE A 58 -5.60 29.73 14.79
N LEU A 59 -6.47 30.35 15.58
CA LEU A 59 -6.42 30.43 17.03
C LEU A 59 -7.74 29.92 17.64
N ASP A 60 -7.75 29.65 18.94
CA ASP A 60 -8.89 29.16 19.72
C ASP A 60 -9.74 28.05 19.04
N SER A 61 -9.09 27.05 18.45
CA SER A 61 -9.74 25.96 17.70
C SER A 61 -10.72 26.47 16.62
N GLY A 62 -10.36 27.55 15.91
CA GLY A 62 -11.19 28.19 14.90
C GLY A 62 -12.16 29.27 15.42
N GLY A 63 -12.15 29.58 16.73
CA GLY A 63 -12.91 30.72 17.28
C GLY A 63 -12.30 32.08 16.93
N LEU A 64 -11.05 32.11 16.45
CA LEU A 64 -10.35 33.31 16.03
C LEU A 64 -9.43 32.99 14.84
N LEU A 65 -9.55 33.77 13.77
CA LEU A 65 -8.60 33.80 12.65
C LEU A 65 -7.81 35.11 12.71
N VAL A 66 -6.50 35.06 12.46
CA VAL A 66 -5.64 36.25 12.39
C VAL A 66 -4.81 36.25 11.12
N ALA A 67 -4.54 37.43 10.58
CA ALA A 67 -3.77 37.61 9.34
C ALA A 67 -2.94 38.89 9.32
N VAL A 68 -1.76 38.86 8.70
CA VAL A 68 -0.89 40.02 8.44
C VAL A 68 -0.59 40.08 6.95
N GLU A 69 -0.65 41.28 6.38
CA GLU A 69 -0.48 41.50 4.93
C GLU A 69 0.96 41.22 4.47
N HIS A 70 1.12 40.46 3.38
CA HIS A 70 2.43 40.17 2.82
C HIS A 70 2.85 41.26 1.82
N SER A 71 3.55 42.27 2.33
CA SER A 71 4.03 43.41 1.56
C SER A 71 5.53 43.67 1.79
N ASN A 72 6.17 44.33 0.82
CA ASN A 72 7.53 44.85 0.96
C ASN A 72 7.57 46.11 1.86
N SER A 73 6.44 46.80 2.01
CA SER A 73 6.29 47.96 2.90
C SER A 73 6.28 47.54 4.37
N PRO A 74 6.79 48.38 5.29
CA PRO A 74 6.62 48.15 6.73
C PRO A 74 5.15 48.03 7.11
N VAL A 75 4.83 47.05 7.97
CA VAL A 75 3.48 46.80 8.49
C VAL A 75 3.38 47.19 9.96
N ASN A 76 2.18 47.60 10.36
CA ASN A 76 1.82 47.83 11.76
C ASN A 76 0.39 47.38 12.10
N GLN A 77 -0.29 46.72 11.16
CA GLN A 77 -1.67 46.23 11.30
C GLN A 77 -1.74 44.70 11.26
N ILE A 78 -2.55 44.15 12.15
CA ILE A 78 -3.03 42.77 12.10
C ILE A 78 -4.54 42.80 11.82
N LYS A 79 -5.00 41.90 10.97
CA LYS A 79 -6.42 41.69 10.65
C LYS A 79 -6.90 40.47 11.43
N PHE A 80 -8.11 40.50 11.97
CA PHE A 80 -8.69 39.38 12.70
C PHE A 80 -10.18 39.18 12.37
N SER A 81 -10.65 37.94 12.47
CA SER A 81 -12.05 37.52 12.29
C SER A 81 -12.45 36.56 13.42
N THR A 82 -13.67 36.71 13.92
CA THR A 82 -14.29 35.84 14.95
C THR A 82 -15.47 35.05 14.40
N ASP A 83 -15.71 35.12 13.09
CA ASP A 83 -16.88 34.60 12.38
C ASP A 83 -16.46 33.73 11.19
N GLU A 84 -15.47 32.86 11.41
CA GLU A 84 -14.96 31.90 10.41
C GLU A 84 -14.48 32.55 9.10
N GLY A 85 -14.03 33.82 9.15
CA GLY A 85 -13.39 34.52 8.03
C GLY A 85 -14.32 35.38 7.17
N GLN A 86 -15.58 35.57 7.57
CA GLN A 86 -16.56 36.37 6.83
C GLN A 86 -16.35 37.89 7.04
N CYS A 87 -16.19 38.35 8.28
CA CYS A 87 -15.91 39.73 8.64
C CYS A 87 -14.49 39.87 9.19
N TRP A 88 -13.75 40.88 8.71
CA TRP A 88 -12.38 41.17 9.15
C TRP A 88 -12.26 42.57 9.74
N HIS A 89 -11.59 42.66 10.89
CA HIS A 89 -11.30 43.89 11.61
C HIS A 89 -9.79 44.14 11.67
N SER A 90 -9.35 45.37 11.45
CA SER A 90 -7.92 45.76 11.55
C SER A 90 -7.59 46.36 12.92
N TYR A 91 -6.46 45.96 13.50
CA TYR A 91 -5.89 46.53 14.72
C TYR A 91 -4.45 46.99 14.50
N ASN A 92 -4.15 48.24 14.87
CA ASN A 92 -2.78 48.77 14.88
C ASN A 92 -2.02 48.19 16.09
N PHE A 93 -1.16 47.19 15.88
CA PHE A 93 -0.38 46.59 16.94
C PHE A 93 0.87 47.41 17.34
N THR A 94 1.25 48.40 16.53
CA THR A 94 2.36 49.30 16.85
C THR A 94 2.24 50.68 16.20
N ASN A 95 2.84 51.68 16.83
CA ASN A 95 3.04 53.03 16.26
C ASN A 95 4.39 53.15 15.51
N ASP A 96 5.26 52.14 15.60
CA ASP A 96 6.58 52.09 14.99
C ASP A 96 6.62 50.86 14.05
N PRO A 97 6.28 51.03 12.75
CA PRO A 97 6.14 49.92 11.82
C PRO A 97 7.40 49.06 11.70
N LEU A 98 7.23 47.80 11.29
CA LEU A 98 8.32 46.84 11.09
C LEU A 98 8.21 46.18 9.71
N HIS A 99 9.33 45.84 9.10
CA HIS A 99 9.31 44.96 7.94
C HIS A 99 9.00 43.54 8.44
N PHE A 100 7.90 42.97 7.96
CA PHE A 100 7.43 41.66 8.37
C PHE A 100 8.40 40.55 7.94
N SER A 101 8.63 39.57 8.80
CA SER A 101 9.43 38.38 8.49
C SER A 101 8.72 37.05 8.78
N GLY A 102 7.73 37.03 9.68
CA GLY A 102 7.02 35.80 10.06
C GLY A 102 5.98 36.04 11.15
N MET A 103 5.11 35.05 11.36
CA MET A 103 4.07 35.08 12.38
C MET A 103 3.84 33.68 12.92
N ASP A 104 4.03 33.48 14.23
CA ASP A 104 3.91 32.18 14.89
C ASP A 104 2.80 32.16 15.96
N SER A 105 2.25 30.98 16.22
CA SER A 105 1.30 30.73 17.31
C SER A 105 1.63 29.42 18.02
N GLU A 106 0.99 29.16 19.16
CA GLU A 106 1.16 27.89 19.89
C GLU A 106 0.70 26.70 19.02
N PRO A 107 1.53 25.66 18.82
CA PRO A 107 1.15 24.50 18.01
C PRO A 107 -0.16 23.84 18.44
N GLY A 108 -0.99 23.46 17.47
CA GLY A 108 -2.32 22.92 17.69
C GLY A 108 -3.43 23.98 17.87
N SER A 109 -3.12 25.27 17.69
CA SER A 109 -4.12 26.35 17.56
C SER A 109 -5.10 26.49 18.74
N ARG A 110 -4.64 26.20 19.96
CA ARG A 110 -5.42 26.30 21.22
C ARG A 110 -5.19 27.59 22.01
N SER A 111 -4.23 28.41 21.61
CA SER A 111 -3.89 29.66 22.28
C SER A 111 -4.66 30.86 21.72
N MET A 112 -4.71 31.94 22.51
CA MET A 112 -5.12 33.29 22.08
C MET A 112 -3.93 34.14 21.62
N ASN A 113 -2.71 33.61 21.72
CA ASN A 113 -1.48 34.37 21.54
C ASN A 113 -0.88 34.13 20.15
N VAL A 114 -0.52 35.21 19.47
CA VAL A 114 0.24 35.20 18.22
C VAL A 114 1.45 36.14 18.34
N SER A 115 2.60 35.72 17.83
CA SER A 115 3.85 36.50 17.83
C SER A 115 4.20 36.94 16.41
N VAL A 116 4.15 38.25 16.17
CA VAL A 116 4.56 38.87 14.91
C VAL A 116 6.06 39.19 14.96
N TRP A 117 6.83 38.68 14.00
CA TRP A 117 8.27 38.87 13.89
C TRP A 117 8.62 39.80 12.73
N GLY A 118 9.63 40.64 12.95
CA GLY A 118 10.23 41.45 11.89
C GLY A 118 11.41 42.27 12.38
N TYR A 119 11.79 43.27 11.60
CA TYR A 119 12.94 44.14 11.89
C TYR A 119 12.65 45.60 11.57
N ARG A 120 13.44 46.49 12.18
CA ARG A 120 13.37 47.96 11.96
C ARG A 120 14.73 48.52 11.56
N GLY A 121 14.71 49.54 10.70
CA GLY A 121 15.91 50.10 10.08
C GLY A 121 16.63 49.06 9.21
N ASP A 122 17.96 49.18 9.12
CA ASP A 122 18.81 48.39 8.23
C ASP A 122 19.04 46.95 8.74
N PHE A 123 17.96 46.16 8.86
CA PHE A 123 17.92 44.72 9.21
C PHE A 123 18.57 44.32 10.55
N SER A 124 19.13 45.28 11.29
CA SER A 124 20.01 45.06 12.45
C SER A 124 19.28 44.93 13.79
N LYS A 125 17.99 45.31 13.85
CA LYS A 125 17.17 45.25 15.07
C LYS A 125 15.92 44.42 14.83
N TRP A 126 15.97 43.17 15.25
CA TRP A 126 14.83 42.28 15.34
C TRP A 126 13.86 42.73 16.43
N VAL A 127 12.56 42.62 16.15
CA VAL A 127 11.46 42.97 17.04
C VAL A 127 10.42 41.86 16.97
N VAL A 128 9.95 41.42 18.13
CA VAL A 128 8.84 40.46 18.27
C VAL A 128 7.72 41.15 19.04
N ILE A 129 6.51 41.10 18.51
CA ILE A 129 5.32 41.66 19.15
C ILE A 129 4.31 40.53 19.33
N THR A 130 4.18 40.06 20.57
CA THR A 130 3.16 39.07 20.95
C THR A 130 1.86 39.78 21.30
N ILE A 131 0.77 39.35 20.67
CA ILE A 131 -0.58 39.88 20.86
C ILE A 131 -1.42 38.78 21.50
N ASP A 132 -1.97 39.07 22.69
CA ASP A 132 -2.95 38.22 23.39
C ASP A 132 -4.36 38.71 23.08
N PHE A 133 -5.12 37.89 22.34
CA PHE A 133 -6.50 38.19 21.97
C PHE A 133 -7.53 37.82 23.05
N ARG A 134 -7.14 37.28 24.23
CA ARG A 134 -8.10 36.82 25.26
C ARG A 134 -9.06 37.91 25.73
N LYS A 135 -8.66 39.18 25.66
CA LYS A 135 -9.49 40.35 26.02
C LYS A 135 -10.53 40.77 24.96
N LEU A 136 -10.47 40.21 23.75
CA LEU A 136 -11.52 40.38 22.73
C LEU A 136 -12.80 39.61 23.13
N PHE A 137 -12.63 38.51 23.86
CA PHE A 137 -13.71 37.59 24.25
C PHE A 137 -14.13 37.86 25.71
N SER A 138 -15.29 38.49 25.88
CA SER A 138 -15.81 38.89 27.21
C SER A 138 -16.31 37.73 28.07
N ARG A 139 -16.54 36.55 27.47
CA ARG A 139 -17.10 35.35 28.08
C ARG A 139 -16.55 34.09 27.46
N ASP A 140 -16.77 32.98 28.14
CA ASP A 140 -16.48 31.63 27.68
C ASP A 140 -17.72 31.09 26.94
N CYS A 141 -17.56 30.10 26.06
CA CYS A 141 -18.67 29.55 25.28
C CYS A 141 -19.56 28.61 26.12
N ASP A 142 -20.87 28.71 25.95
CA ASP A 142 -21.86 27.80 26.53
C ASP A 142 -22.52 26.90 25.47
N GLU A 143 -23.38 25.96 25.88
CA GLU A 143 -24.03 25.02 24.95
C GLU A 143 -24.94 25.70 23.91
N GLY A 144 -25.47 26.89 24.22
CA GLY A 144 -26.29 27.70 23.32
C GLY A 144 -25.50 28.29 22.15
N ASP A 145 -24.19 28.52 22.33
CA ASP A 145 -23.29 29.02 21.28
C ASP A 145 -23.02 28.01 20.16
N TYR A 146 -23.41 26.74 20.32
CA TYR A 146 -23.15 25.70 19.35
C TYR A 146 -24.38 25.37 18.49
N VAL A 147 -24.11 24.81 17.30
CA VAL A 147 -25.07 24.24 16.35
C VAL A 147 -24.62 22.87 15.90
N GLU A 148 -25.58 21.98 15.63
CA GLU A 148 -25.31 20.73 14.93
C GLU A 148 -25.08 21.00 13.43
N TRP A 149 -23.99 20.47 12.90
CA TRP A 149 -23.60 20.57 11.50
C TRP A 149 -23.27 19.18 10.95
N LEU A 150 -23.95 18.78 9.87
CA LEU A 150 -23.71 17.53 9.16
C LEU A 150 -22.55 17.72 8.17
N ALA A 151 -21.43 17.03 8.38
CA ALA A 151 -20.32 17.04 7.44
C ALA A 151 -20.70 16.36 6.12
N HIS A 152 -20.13 16.83 5.01
CA HIS A 152 -20.36 16.30 3.66
C HIS A 152 -21.82 16.30 3.19
N SER A 153 -22.68 17.14 3.78
CA SER A 153 -24.04 17.37 3.30
C SER A 153 -24.02 18.05 1.93
N ALA A 154 -24.72 17.47 0.95
CA ALA A 154 -24.76 17.91 -0.44
C ALA A 154 -26.15 17.76 -1.08
N ASP A 155 -26.98 16.83 -0.59
CA ASP A 155 -28.40 16.72 -0.92
C ASP A 155 -29.19 16.42 0.37
N PRO A 156 -29.65 17.44 1.10
CA PRO A 156 -30.45 17.27 2.33
C PRO A 156 -31.78 16.51 2.15
N SER A 157 -32.18 16.19 0.92
CA SER A 157 -33.35 15.34 0.63
C SER A 157 -32.98 13.87 0.37
N GLY A 158 -31.70 13.57 0.13
CA GLY A 158 -31.20 12.24 -0.20
C GLY A 158 -31.01 11.34 1.03
N SER A 159 -31.31 10.05 0.91
CA SER A 159 -31.18 9.07 2.01
C SER A 159 -29.74 8.91 2.52
N ASN A 160 -28.76 9.18 1.66
CA ASN A 160 -27.34 8.97 1.90
C ASN A 160 -26.59 10.29 2.16
N ASP A 161 -27.29 11.37 2.49
CA ASP A 161 -26.63 12.67 2.75
C ASP A 161 -25.61 12.60 3.89
N GLY A 162 -24.45 13.21 3.68
CA GLY A 162 -23.29 13.14 4.58
C GLY A 162 -22.56 11.78 4.64
N CYS A 163 -23.02 10.74 3.92
CA CYS A 163 -22.37 9.42 3.96
C CYS A 163 -21.05 9.40 3.16
N VAL A 164 -19.92 9.51 3.85
CA VAL A 164 -18.57 9.39 3.27
C VAL A 164 -17.85 8.22 3.94
N LEU A 165 -17.24 7.35 3.13
CA LEU A 165 -16.63 6.09 3.59
C LEU A 165 -17.59 5.25 4.47
N GLY A 166 -18.87 5.22 4.10
CA GLY A 166 -19.86 4.35 4.74
C GLY A 166 -20.39 4.83 6.09
N TYR A 167 -20.12 6.07 6.50
CA TYR A 167 -20.71 6.68 7.71
C TYR A 167 -20.90 8.18 7.51
N LYS A 168 -21.66 8.81 8.41
CA LYS A 168 -21.82 10.27 8.46
C LYS A 168 -21.50 10.82 9.84
N GLU A 169 -20.96 12.04 9.88
CA GLU A 169 -20.54 12.72 11.10
C GLU A 169 -21.32 14.03 11.29
N THR A 170 -21.98 14.16 12.44
CA THR A 170 -22.62 15.41 12.88
C THR A 170 -21.77 16.03 13.98
N PHE A 171 -21.25 17.23 13.75
CA PHE A 171 -20.40 17.96 14.69
C PHE A 171 -21.20 19.01 15.46
N LEU A 172 -20.79 19.33 16.69
CA LEU A 172 -21.15 20.59 17.33
C LEU A 172 -20.11 21.65 16.95
N ARG A 173 -20.53 22.65 16.17
CA ARG A 173 -19.71 23.79 15.74
C ARG A 173 -20.19 25.07 16.41
N LEU A 174 -19.25 25.98 16.66
CA LEU A 174 -19.55 27.32 17.17
C LEU A 174 -20.35 28.09 16.12
N ARG A 175 -21.38 28.83 16.53
CA ARG A 175 -22.12 29.71 15.61
C ARG A 175 -21.25 30.88 15.17
N LYS A 176 -21.44 31.31 13.92
CA LYS A 176 -20.71 32.44 13.31
C LYS A 176 -20.98 33.80 13.99
N ASP A 177 -22.08 33.94 14.73
CA ASP A 177 -22.42 35.13 15.54
C ASP A 177 -22.02 35.01 17.02
N SER A 178 -21.58 33.83 17.49
CA SER A 178 -21.21 33.57 18.88
C SER A 178 -19.75 33.93 19.18
N VAL A 179 -19.49 35.20 19.52
CA VAL A 179 -18.18 35.66 19.98
C VAL A 179 -17.95 35.27 21.45
N CYS A 180 -17.34 34.10 21.67
CA CYS A 180 -16.98 33.55 22.97
C CYS A 180 -15.66 32.74 22.91
N TRP A 181 -15.01 32.52 24.05
CA TRP A 181 -13.78 31.73 24.13
C TRP A 181 -14.10 30.23 24.29
N LYS A 182 -13.60 29.37 23.37
CA LYS A 182 -13.83 27.91 23.41
C LYS A 182 -13.03 27.21 24.50
N GLY A 183 -11.88 27.78 24.88
CA GLY A 183 -11.03 27.25 25.95
C GLY A 183 -9.90 26.33 25.46
N ARG A 184 -8.78 26.33 26.19
CA ARG A 184 -7.60 25.49 25.87
C ARG A 184 -7.90 24.00 25.85
N ASP A 185 -8.86 23.55 26.67
CA ASP A 185 -9.25 22.14 26.79
C ASP A 185 -10.37 21.72 25.82
N PHE A 186 -10.77 22.61 24.88
CA PHE A 186 -11.83 22.33 23.90
C PHE A 186 -11.63 21.00 23.16
N ALA A 187 -12.65 20.16 23.18
CA ALA A 187 -12.71 18.89 22.46
C ALA A 187 -13.80 18.95 21.39
N VAL A 188 -13.49 18.48 20.18
CA VAL A 188 -14.46 18.41 19.08
C VAL A 188 -15.50 17.36 19.41
N SER A 189 -16.72 17.81 19.77
CA SER A 189 -17.86 16.92 19.97
C SER A 189 -18.48 16.55 18.63
N LYS A 190 -18.62 15.24 18.37
CA LYS A 190 -19.26 14.72 17.16
C LYS A 190 -20.01 13.40 17.41
N LYS A 191 -21.07 13.18 16.63
CA LYS A 191 -21.89 11.98 16.59
C LYS A 191 -21.60 11.23 15.29
N LEU A 192 -21.49 9.90 15.38
CA LEU A 192 -21.17 9.01 14.27
C LEU A 192 -22.37 8.13 13.96
N PHE A 193 -22.77 8.03 12.68
CA PHE A 193 -23.84 7.14 12.25
C PHE A 193 -23.40 6.32 11.03
N SER A 194 -23.43 5.00 11.14
CA SER A 194 -23.11 4.09 10.02
C SER A 194 -24.18 4.15 8.93
N CYS A 195 -23.75 4.12 7.66
CA CYS A 195 -24.62 4.10 6.50
C CYS A 195 -24.74 2.67 5.91
N PRO A 196 -25.83 2.34 5.19
CA PRO A 196 -25.96 1.05 4.52
C PRO A 196 -24.91 0.89 3.42
N CYS A 197 -24.26 -0.28 3.33
CA CYS A 197 -23.26 -0.53 2.27
C CYS A 197 -23.88 -0.51 0.87
N THR A 198 -23.14 0.05 -0.09
CA THR A 198 -23.46 0.13 -1.51
C THR A 198 -22.31 -0.38 -2.38
N LEU A 199 -22.51 -0.49 -3.71
CA LEU A 199 -21.40 -0.77 -4.65
C LEU A 199 -20.27 0.28 -4.58
N ALA A 200 -20.58 1.54 -4.19
CA ALA A 200 -19.58 2.61 -4.08
C ALA A 200 -18.66 2.45 -2.87
N ASP A 201 -19.06 1.72 -1.83
CA ASP A 201 -18.25 1.41 -0.64
C ASP A 201 -17.15 0.37 -0.89
N TYR A 202 -17.07 -0.14 -2.12
CA TYR A 202 -16.11 -1.13 -2.60
C TYR A 202 -15.35 -0.62 -3.82
N HIS A 203 -14.04 -0.91 -3.85
CA HIS A 203 -13.25 -0.90 -5.07
C HIS A 203 -13.26 -2.29 -5.70
N CYS A 204 -12.91 -2.36 -6.99
CA CYS A 204 -12.63 -3.64 -7.61
C CYS A 204 -11.35 -4.23 -7.02
N ASP A 205 -11.36 -5.54 -6.80
CA ASP A 205 -10.20 -6.28 -6.30
C ASP A 205 -9.26 -6.66 -7.47
N PHE A 206 -8.14 -7.31 -7.16
CA PHE A 206 -7.18 -7.72 -8.18
C PHE A 206 -7.84 -8.59 -9.29
N GLY A 207 -7.61 -8.22 -10.55
CA GLY A 207 -8.19 -8.88 -11.73
C GLY A 207 -9.56 -8.38 -12.17
N TYR A 208 -10.12 -7.36 -11.50
CA TYR A 208 -11.43 -6.79 -11.84
C TYR A 208 -11.34 -5.30 -12.12
N HIS A 209 -12.25 -4.79 -12.95
CA HIS A 209 -12.38 -3.35 -13.23
C HIS A 209 -13.83 -2.92 -13.36
N ARG A 210 -14.08 -1.61 -13.28
CA ARG A 210 -15.36 -1.01 -13.70
C ARG A 210 -15.30 -0.68 -15.20
N PRO A 211 -16.25 -1.15 -16.01
CA PRO A 211 -16.49 -0.61 -17.35
C PRO A 211 -16.96 0.85 -17.30
N GLU A 212 -16.79 1.58 -18.40
CA GLU A 212 -17.37 2.92 -18.51
C GLU A 212 -18.90 2.86 -18.33
N ASN A 213 -19.42 3.76 -17.49
CA ASN A 213 -20.85 3.85 -17.10
C ASN A 213 -21.40 2.68 -16.26
N SER A 214 -20.55 1.80 -15.69
CA SER A 214 -20.97 0.78 -14.72
C SER A 214 -20.39 1.00 -13.31
N SER A 215 -21.20 0.72 -12.29
CA SER A 215 -20.79 0.65 -10.89
C SER A 215 -20.31 -0.75 -10.47
N GLU A 216 -20.53 -1.75 -11.32
CA GLU A 216 -20.16 -3.15 -11.08
C GLU A 216 -18.71 -3.42 -11.48
N CYS A 217 -18.06 -4.33 -10.75
CA CYS A 217 -16.73 -4.83 -11.03
C CYS A 217 -16.82 -6.12 -11.86
N VAL A 218 -16.27 -6.11 -13.07
CA VAL A 218 -16.21 -7.26 -13.98
C VAL A 218 -14.77 -7.78 -14.11
N GLU A 219 -14.62 -9.06 -14.38
CA GLU A 219 -13.32 -9.72 -14.57
C GLU A 219 -12.60 -9.17 -15.82
N GLN A 220 -11.28 -8.99 -15.74
CA GLN A 220 -10.45 -8.52 -16.86
C GLN A 220 -10.13 -9.68 -17.81
N GLU A 221 -10.40 -9.50 -19.11
CA GLU A 221 -10.14 -10.53 -20.14
C GLU A 221 -8.65 -10.94 -20.23
N ASP A 222 -7.74 -9.99 -20.03
CA ASP A 222 -6.28 -10.19 -20.03
C ASP A 222 -5.59 -9.18 -19.08
N MET A 223 -4.79 -9.70 -18.15
CA MET A 223 -3.89 -8.93 -17.28
C MET A 223 -2.77 -8.25 -18.09
N LYS A 224 -2.42 -7.00 -17.77
CA LYS A 224 -1.44 -6.21 -18.54
C LYS A 224 -0.43 -5.48 -17.64
N GLY A 225 0.81 -5.36 -18.12
CA GLY A 225 1.91 -4.69 -17.41
C GLY A 225 2.19 -5.28 -16.02
N ARG A 226 2.40 -4.42 -15.01
CA ARG A 226 2.71 -4.84 -13.63
C ARG A 226 1.67 -5.77 -12.99
N ALA A 227 0.41 -5.72 -13.42
CA ALA A 227 -0.61 -6.66 -12.93
C ALA A 227 -0.29 -8.09 -13.40
N LEU A 228 0.10 -8.26 -14.67
CA LEU A 228 0.55 -9.55 -15.21
C LEU A 228 1.85 -10.02 -14.54
N GLU A 229 2.82 -9.12 -14.34
CA GLU A 229 4.08 -9.44 -13.63
C GLU A 229 3.81 -9.94 -12.20
N PHE A 230 2.93 -9.28 -11.45
CA PHE A 230 2.51 -9.69 -10.11
C PHE A 230 1.73 -11.02 -10.13
N CYS A 231 0.90 -11.24 -11.15
CA CYS A 231 0.13 -12.47 -11.30
C CYS A 231 1.02 -13.69 -11.58
N LEU A 232 2.01 -13.54 -12.47
CA LEU A 232 2.92 -14.62 -12.86
C LEU A 232 4.01 -14.91 -11.81
N ASN A 233 4.48 -13.90 -11.07
CA ASN A 233 5.50 -14.03 -10.03
C ASN A 233 4.92 -14.07 -8.59
N GLY A 234 3.59 -14.13 -8.46
CA GLY A 234 2.90 -14.11 -7.18
C GLY A 234 3.14 -15.37 -6.36
N THR A 235 3.36 -15.21 -5.05
CA THR A 235 3.58 -16.34 -4.11
C THR A 235 2.28 -16.97 -3.60
N THR A 236 1.14 -16.33 -3.84
CA THR A 236 -0.20 -16.82 -3.53
C THR A 236 -0.88 -17.32 -4.79
N GLU A 237 -1.33 -18.58 -4.81
CA GLU A 237 -2.05 -19.15 -5.95
C GLU A 237 -3.58 -18.94 -5.86
N LEU A 238 -4.10 -18.72 -4.65
CA LEU A 238 -5.53 -18.51 -4.38
C LEU A 238 -5.76 -17.12 -3.81
N LEU A 239 -6.74 -16.39 -4.35
CA LEU A 239 -7.29 -15.16 -3.76
C LEU A 239 -8.71 -15.42 -3.25
N GLN A 240 -8.98 -15.02 -2.00
CA GLN A 240 -10.35 -14.92 -1.47
C GLN A 240 -11.02 -13.64 -2.00
N THR A 241 -11.50 -13.71 -3.24
CA THR A 241 -12.14 -12.59 -3.93
C THR A 241 -13.29 -13.02 -4.84
N SER A 242 -14.27 -12.13 -4.92
CA SER A 242 -15.41 -12.12 -5.84
C SER A 242 -15.43 -10.82 -6.67
N GLY A 243 -14.25 -10.20 -6.84
CA GLY A 243 -14.06 -8.95 -7.57
C GLY A 243 -14.29 -7.66 -6.79
N TYR A 244 -14.72 -7.76 -5.52
CA TYR A 244 -15.02 -6.59 -4.67
C TYR A 244 -14.21 -6.56 -3.37
N ARG A 245 -13.60 -5.40 -3.10
CA ARG A 245 -12.85 -5.12 -1.87
C ARG A 245 -13.34 -3.83 -1.23
N LYS A 246 -13.84 -3.95 0.02
CA LYS A 246 -14.33 -2.81 0.80
C LYS A 246 -13.22 -1.76 0.94
N ILE A 247 -13.55 -0.50 0.74
CA ILE A 247 -12.58 0.60 0.73
C ILE A 247 -11.88 0.70 2.09
N PRO A 248 -10.54 0.84 2.16
CA PRO A 248 -9.83 1.01 3.43
C PRO A 248 -10.38 2.16 4.26
N GLY A 249 -10.67 1.90 5.54
CA GLY A 249 -11.27 2.87 6.46
C GLY A 249 -12.80 3.00 6.36
N ASN A 250 -13.46 2.35 5.39
CA ASN A 250 -14.91 2.40 5.24
C ASN A 250 -15.64 1.60 6.35
N ARG A 251 -16.72 2.18 6.90
CA ARG A 251 -17.47 1.65 8.05
C ARG A 251 -18.96 1.40 7.79
N CYS A 252 -19.37 1.22 6.52
CA CYS A 252 -20.77 0.89 6.22
C CYS A 252 -21.19 -0.43 6.88
N GLU A 253 -22.48 -0.57 7.21
CA GLU A 253 -23.07 -1.73 7.89
C GLU A 253 -24.31 -2.23 7.14
N GLY A 254 -24.60 -3.54 7.19
CA GLY A 254 -25.68 -4.12 6.38
C GLY A 254 -25.47 -3.89 4.87
N GLY A 255 -26.56 -3.69 4.12
CA GLY A 255 -26.52 -3.30 2.70
C GLY A 255 -25.90 -4.34 1.76
N PHE A 256 -25.27 -3.85 0.68
CA PHE A 256 -24.53 -4.68 -0.28
C PHE A 256 -23.29 -5.30 0.38
N GLN A 257 -23.25 -6.63 0.41
CA GLN A 257 -22.13 -7.41 0.93
C GLN A 257 -21.83 -8.56 -0.04
N PRO A 258 -20.75 -8.47 -0.85
CA PRO A 258 -20.38 -9.52 -1.78
C PRO A 258 -19.74 -10.69 -1.01
N GLU A 259 -20.34 -11.87 -1.13
CA GLU A 259 -19.76 -13.13 -0.65
C GLU A 259 -18.40 -13.36 -1.32
N ARG A 260 -17.42 -13.90 -0.59
CA ARG A 260 -16.05 -14.09 -1.08
C ARG A 260 -15.74 -15.56 -1.32
N THR A 261 -15.37 -15.87 -2.56
CA THR A 261 -14.97 -17.19 -3.03
C THR A 261 -13.45 -17.28 -3.16
N GLU A 262 -12.89 -18.49 -3.03
CA GLU A 262 -11.50 -18.74 -3.40
C GLU A 262 -11.39 -18.93 -4.91
N THR A 263 -10.60 -18.06 -5.54
CA THR A 263 -10.41 -18.03 -6.99
C THR A 263 -8.91 -18.13 -7.31
N ASP A 264 -8.55 -19.02 -8.22
CA ASP A 264 -7.16 -19.27 -8.64
C ASP A 264 -6.62 -18.11 -9.49
N LEU A 265 -5.55 -17.48 -9.00
CA LEU A 265 -4.87 -16.38 -9.66
C LEU A 265 -4.38 -16.75 -11.06
N ARG A 266 -3.87 -17.98 -11.24
CA ARG A 266 -3.31 -18.46 -12.52
C ARG A 266 -4.35 -18.43 -13.65
N ARG A 267 -5.64 -18.55 -13.31
CA ARG A 267 -6.77 -18.45 -14.26
C ARG A 267 -7.06 -17.03 -14.72
N MET A 268 -6.75 -16.02 -13.89
CA MET A 268 -6.86 -14.60 -14.23
C MET A 268 -5.60 -14.08 -14.95
N CYS A 269 -4.42 -14.67 -14.71
CA CYS A 269 -3.16 -14.18 -15.26
C CYS A 269 -3.10 -14.23 -16.80
N ILE A 270 -3.68 -15.27 -17.40
CA ILE A 270 -3.60 -15.55 -18.82
C ILE A 270 -5.02 -15.87 -19.28
N GLY A 271 -5.59 -15.01 -20.14
CA GLY A 271 -6.91 -15.24 -20.71
C GLY A 271 -7.00 -16.63 -21.35
N SER A 272 -8.15 -17.29 -21.23
CA SER A 272 -8.33 -18.72 -21.58
C SER A 272 -8.08 -19.08 -23.06
N ALA A 273 -7.80 -18.11 -23.92
CA ALA A 273 -7.28 -18.27 -25.27
C ALA A 273 -5.79 -18.68 -25.35
N LEU A 274 -4.98 -18.38 -24.33
CA LEU A 274 -3.53 -18.63 -24.31
C LEU A 274 -3.06 -19.69 -23.31
N LEU A 275 -3.97 -20.25 -22.49
CA LEU A 275 -3.65 -21.49 -21.79
C LEU A 275 -3.44 -22.59 -22.85
N PRO A 276 -2.23 -23.17 -23.00
CA PRO A 276 -2.07 -24.29 -23.90
C PRO A 276 -2.95 -25.42 -23.38
N LYS A 277 -3.85 -25.96 -24.23
CA LYS A 277 -4.49 -27.25 -23.96
C LYS A 277 -3.36 -28.20 -23.58
N SER A 278 -3.41 -28.74 -22.36
CA SER A 278 -2.39 -29.67 -21.89
C SER A 278 -2.21 -30.78 -22.92
N LEU A 279 -0.97 -31.12 -23.27
CA LEU A 279 -0.65 -32.25 -24.15
C LEU A 279 -0.83 -33.59 -23.43
N THR A 280 -1.90 -33.68 -22.65
CA THR A 280 -2.53 -34.91 -22.18
C THR A 280 -3.05 -35.68 -23.39
N GLU A 281 -2.68 -36.96 -23.46
CA GLU A 281 -3.17 -37.94 -24.44
C GLU A 281 -2.73 -37.77 -25.91
N HIS A 282 -1.41 -37.76 -26.15
CA HIS A 282 -0.86 -38.53 -27.29
C HIS A 282 0.55 -39.14 -27.09
N SER A 283 1.10 -39.09 -25.86
CA SER A 283 2.43 -39.65 -25.53
C SER A 283 2.35 -40.84 -24.55
N SER A 284 1.72 -41.93 -24.99
CA SER A 284 1.62 -43.18 -24.21
C SER A 284 1.79 -44.44 -25.05
N THR A 285 1.16 -44.52 -26.22
CA THR A 285 1.26 -45.67 -27.15
C THR A 285 2.68 -45.84 -27.70
N ASN A 286 3.26 -44.78 -28.27
CA ASN A 286 4.56 -44.88 -28.96
C ASN A 286 5.71 -45.29 -28.02
N ALA A 287 5.74 -44.78 -26.77
CA ALA A 287 6.78 -45.13 -25.80
C ALA A 287 6.72 -46.62 -25.41
N VAL A 288 5.53 -47.16 -25.17
CA VAL A 288 5.33 -48.59 -24.86
C VAL A 288 5.66 -49.47 -26.06
N VAL A 289 5.26 -49.08 -27.28
CA VAL A 289 5.61 -49.83 -28.50
C VAL A 289 7.13 -49.85 -28.74
N ILE A 290 7.82 -48.70 -28.57
CA ILE A 290 9.28 -48.62 -28.71
C ILE A 290 9.98 -49.50 -27.65
N ALA A 291 9.54 -49.45 -26.39
CA ALA A 291 10.08 -50.30 -25.33
C ALA A 291 9.88 -51.80 -25.63
N MET A 292 8.69 -52.20 -26.08
CA MET A 292 8.38 -53.59 -26.47
C MET A 292 9.20 -54.07 -27.68
N VAL A 293 9.46 -53.19 -28.66
CA VAL A 293 10.35 -53.49 -29.79
C VAL A 293 11.80 -53.67 -29.34
N ILE A 294 12.31 -52.81 -28.46
CA ILE A 294 13.67 -52.93 -27.91
C ILE A 294 13.83 -54.23 -27.10
N ILE A 295 12.86 -54.54 -26.22
CA ILE A 295 12.83 -55.80 -25.45
C ILE A 295 12.74 -57.01 -26.39
N GLY A 296 11.91 -56.93 -27.43
CA GLY A 296 11.81 -57.97 -28.46
C GLY A 296 13.13 -58.22 -29.21
N ILE A 297 13.85 -57.15 -29.58
CA ILE A 297 15.17 -57.24 -30.23
C ILE A 297 16.21 -57.87 -29.28
N LEU A 298 16.21 -57.49 -27.99
CA LEU A 298 17.11 -58.07 -26.98
C LEU A 298 16.81 -59.56 -26.70
N LEU A 299 15.53 -59.96 -26.66
CA LEU A 299 15.15 -61.37 -26.54
C LEU A 299 15.52 -62.16 -27.80
N MET A 300 15.33 -61.60 -29.00
CA MET A 300 15.71 -62.25 -30.25
C MET A 300 17.23 -62.37 -30.40
N SER A 301 18.02 -61.39 -29.95
CA SER A 301 19.49 -61.49 -29.97
C SER A 301 20.01 -62.49 -28.93
N ALA A 302 19.39 -62.57 -27.75
CA ALA A 302 19.69 -63.59 -26.74
C ALA A 302 19.36 -65.01 -27.27
N VAL A 303 18.19 -65.22 -27.88
CA VAL A 303 17.79 -66.48 -28.50
C VAL A 303 18.71 -66.85 -29.67
N ALA A 304 19.10 -65.89 -30.51
CA ALA A 304 20.07 -66.10 -31.58
C ALA A 304 21.46 -66.48 -31.04
N GLY A 305 21.91 -65.84 -29.95
CA GLY A 305 23.15 -66.18 -29.24
C GLY A 305 23.13 -67.62 -28.70
N VAL A 306 22.06 -68.00 -27.98
CA VAL A 306 21.87 -69.37 -27.48
C VAL A 306 21.79 -70.38 -28.62
N TRP A 307 21.15 -70.05 -29.74
CA TRP A 307 21.09 -70.91 -30.93
C TRP A 307 22.46 -71.06 -31.60
N LEU A 308 23.25 -69.99 -31.71
CA LEU A 308 24.62 -70.04 -32.24
C LEU A 308 25.53 -70.87 -31.33
N VAL A 309 25.49 -70.68 -30.01
CA VAL A 309 26.23 -71.53 -29.05
C VAL A 309 25.80 -73.00 -29.21
N LYS A 310 24.50 -73.29 -29.23
CA LYS A 310 24.00 -74.67 -29.40
C LYS A 310 24.41 -75.29 -30.75
N LYS A 311 24.48 -74.49 -31.81
CA LYS A 311 24.83 -74.92 -33.18
C LYS A 311 26.34 -75.13 -33.38
N TYR A 312 27.19 -74.31 -32.77
CA TYR A 312 28.64 -74.33 -33.00
C TYR A 312 29.47 -74.93 -31.86
N VAL A 313 28.97 -74.96 -30.62
CA VAL A 313 29.67 -75.55 -29.45
C VAL A 313 29.16 -76.96 -29.12
N CYS A 314 27.89 -77.27 -29.35
CA CYS A 314 27.29 -78.57 -29.02
C CYS A 314 26.92 -79.44 -30.25
N GLY A 315 27.36 -79.06 -31.46
CA GLY A 315 26.95 -79.68 -32.72
C GLY A 315 27.98 -80.59 -33.42
N GLY A 316 29.19 -80.73 -32.87
CA GLY A 316 30.29 -81.48 -33.50
C GLY A 316 30.14 -83.00 -33.39
N ARG A 317 29.90 -83.69 -34.50
CA ARG A 317 29.86 -85.16 -34.55
C ARG A 317 31.26 -85.75 -34.36
N PHE A 318 31.43 -86.55 -33.30
CA PHE A 318 32.62 -87.36 -33.06
C PHE A 318 32.78 -88.46 -34.13
N LEU A 319 34.03 -88.82 -34.46
CA LEU A 319 34.35 -89.80 -35.50
C LEU A 319 35.41 -90.80 -35.00
N VAL A 320 34.94 -92.00 -34.61
CA VAL A 320 35.53 -93.36 -34.81
C VAL A 320 37.04 -93.56 -34.51
N HIS A 321 37.54 -94.55 -33.74
CA HIS A 321 37.04 -95.88 -33.31
C HIS A 321 37.57 -96.29 -31.90
N ARG A 322 37.28 -97.53 -31.45
CA ARG A 322 37.78 -98.13 -30.18
C ARG A 322 38.86 -99.20 -30.42
N TYR A 323 39.86 -99.26 -29.55
CA TYR A 323 40.56 -100.45 -29.01
C TYR A 323 41.25 -100.03 -27.67
N SER A 324 41.74 -100.89 -26.76
CA SER A 324 41.11 -102.02 -26.03
C SER A 324 42.09 -102.56 -24.97
N VAL A 325 41.61 -102.96 -23.78
CA VAL A 325 42.22 -103.97 -22.87
C VAL A 325 43.53 -103.61 -22.11
N MET A 326 43.62 -104.14 -20.88
CA MET A 326 44.73 -104.14 -19.87
C MET A 326 45.13 -102.75 -19.30
N ARG A 327 45.42 -102.53 -17.99
CA ARG A 327 45.77 -103.33 -16.78
C ARG A 327 47.27 -103.22 -16.40
N GLU A 328 47.48 -103.10 -15.08
CA GLU A 328 48.73 -103.21 -14.30
C GLU A 328 49.69 -101.98 -14.29
N ASN A 329 49.84 -101.40 -13.08
CA ASN A 329 51.05 -100.99 -12.34
C ASN A 329 52.23 -100.36 -13.13
N VAL A 330 52.85 -99.26 -12.68
CA VAL A 330 53.75 -99.17 -11.51
C VAL A 330 54.00 -97.70 -11.12
N GLU A 331 54.44 -97.53 -9.87
CA GLU A 331 55.14 -96.41 -9.19
C GLU A 331 56.01 -95.48 -10.10
N ALA A 332 56.35 -94.23 -9.76
CA ALA A 332 56.51 -93.62 -8.43
C ALA A 332 56.52 -92.06 -8.51
N ASN A 333 56.40 -91.41 -7.34
CA ASN A 333 57.11 -90.19 -6.87
C ASN A 333 57.11 -88.91 -7.75
N ASN A 334 56.91 -87.69 -7.23
CA ASN A 334 57.23 -87.20 -5.87
C ASN A 334 56.51 -85.85 -5.55
N ILE A 335 56.30 -85.58 -4.24
CA ILE A 335 56.38 -84.25 -3.55
C ILE A 335 55.40 -83.15 -4.06
N GLU A 336 54.28 -82.86 -3.38
CA GLU A 336 54.09 -82.06 -2.14
C GLU A 336 54.23 -80.53 -2.35
N GLY A 337 53.42 -79.64 -1.75
CA GLY A 337 52.30 -79.80 -0.80
C GLY A 337 51.30 -78.60 -0.84
N VAL A 338 50.13 -78.67 -0.20
CA VAL A 338 49.85 -78.32 1.23
C VAL A 338 49.69 -76.80 1.43
N ASP A 339 48.63 -76.24 2.05
CA ASP A 339 47.31 -76.76 2.50
C ASP A 339 46.33 -75.57 2.74
N ASP A 340 45.12 -75.84 3.27
CA ASP A 340 44.21 -74.85 3.90
C ASP A 340 44.89 -74.00 5.01
N VAL A 341 44.31 -72.84 5.36
CA VAL A 341 43.80 -72.53 6.73
C VAL A 341 43.17 -71.14 6.84
N ASP A 342 42.25 -71.01 7.80
CA ASP A 342 41.46 -69.83 8.21
C ASP A 342 42.25 -68.82 9.09
N SER A 343 41.56 -67.78 9.57
CA SER A 343 41.77 -67.07 10.84
C SER A 343 42.49 -65.70 10.90
N GLN A 344 41.72 -64.73 11.42
CA GLN A 344 42.04 -63.84 12.57
C GLN A 344 43.05 -62.67 12.49
N TYR A 345 42.48 -61.47 12.71
CA TYR A 345 42.85 -60.43 13.71
C TYR A 345 44.19 -59.67 13.67
N THR A 346 44.07 -58.35 13.92
CA THR A 346 45.06 -57.44 14.56
C THR A 346 46.37 -57.13 13.77
N GLU A 347 47.14 -56.07 14.04
CA GLU A 347 47.10 -55.02 15.10
C GLU A 347 47.73 -53.68 14.61
N THR A 348 47.55 -52.59 15.37
CA THR A 348 48.42 -51.38 15.43
C THR A 348 48.61 -50.51 14.15
N GLU A 349 49.06 -49.23 14.19
CA GLU A 349 49.42 -48.33 15.30
C GLU A 349 49.07 -46.83 15.05
N LYS A 350 49.37 -45.99 16.05
CA LYS A 350 49.60 -44.53 16.08
C LYS A 350 50.28 -43.98 14.80
N ALA A 351 50.16 -42.71 14.36
CA ALA A 351 49.35 -41.52 14.74
C ALA A 351 49.41 -40.52 13.52
N GLN A 352 49.33 -39.18 13.54
CA GLN A 352 49.38 -38.12 14.56
C GLN A 352 48.74 -36.78 14.07
N PHE A 353 48.39 -35.92 15.04
CA PHE A 353 48.05 -34.49 14.99
C PHE A 353 48.67 -33.60 13.88
N ASN A 354 47.82 -32.83 13.18
CA ASN A 354 47.60 -31.37 13.27
C ASN A 354 46.66 -30.95 12.12
N GLU A 355 45.63 -30.11 12.24
CA GLU A 355 45.55 -28.72 12.74
C GLU A 355 46.45 -27.72 12.01
N ASP A 356 45.83 -26.90 11.16
CA ASP A 356 46.01 -25.44 11.19
C ASP A 356 44.71 -24.75 10.73
N SER A 357 44.52 -23.49 11.10
CA SER A 357 43.25 -22.74 10.95
C SER A 357 43.42 -21.40 10.21
N ASP A 358 42.29 -20.71 10.00
CA ASP A 358 42.16 -19.26 9.78
C ASP A 358 42.75 -18.65 8.49
N GLN A 359 41.86 -18.35 7.53
CA GLN A 359 41.59 -16.96 7.13
C GLN A 359 40.17 -16.77 6.57
#